data_AF-A0A1B2IZY3-F1
#
_entry.id   AF-A0A1B2IZY3-F1
#
_cell.length_a   1.000
_cell.length_b   1.000
_cell.length_c   1.000
_cell.angle_alpha   90.00
_cell.angle_beta   90.00
_cell.angle_gamma   90.00
#
_symmetry.space_group_name_H-M   'P 1'
#
loop_
_entity.id
_entity.type
_entity.pdbx_description
1 polymer ?
#
loop_
_entity_poly.entity_id
_entity_poly.type
_entity_poly.pdbx_seq_one_letter_code
_entity_poly.pdbx_strand_id
1 'polypeptide(L)'
;MFNQEDFDVFKDQTLAGRMAGVRGVIDPKFEAIAPTIKAALGQDQPVSDHIAKHLRRFKNPPMNTWIAFNQNPRGYKMTPHLMLGFGDDRLFLWLASLAEATDRDLMINRWQRLLPELVKLPSRFEISPDHMAKKSGPVTMNGLKQQLTRYETVKQADFMVGRQWLQDDDVFNHPNDLKQILVDTTHELAPFYSALVADK
;
A
#
# COMPACT_ATOMS: atom_id res chain seq x y z
N MET A 1 5.62 16.89 0.29
CA MET A 1 6.22 15.54 0.18
C MET A 1 6.61 15.06 1.57
N PHE A 2 6.75 13.76 1.79
CA PHE A 2 7.16 13.21 3.09
C PHE A 2 8.61 13.54 3.42
N ASN A 3 8.91 13.73 4.71
CA ASN A 3 10.24 14.02 5.22
C ASN A 3 10.45 13.37 6.61
N GLN A 4 11.65 13.55 7.17
CA GLN A 4 12.01 12.95 8.47
C GLN A 4 11.11 13.37 9.63
N GLU A 5 10.68 14.63 9.66
CA GLU A 5 9.88 15.18 10.76
C GLU A 5 8.47 14.57 10.82
N ASP A 6 7.98 14.02 9.71
CA ASP A 6 6.66 13.39 9.66
C ASP A 6 6.52 12.17 10.56
N PHE A 7 7.63 11.47 10.83
CA PHE A 7 7.64 10.33 11.77
C PHE A 7 7.29 10.77 13.20
N ASP A 8 7.46 12.05 13.56
CA ASP A 8 7.12 12.58 14.88
C ASP A 8 5.63 12.52 15.19
N VAL A 9 4.77 12.48 14.16
CA VAL A 9 3.31 12.26 14.30
C VAL A 9 3.02 10.98 15.09
N PHE A 10 3.86 9.95 14.94
CA PHE A 10 3.65 8.65 15.55
C PHE A 10 4.24 8.53 16.96
N LYS A 11 5.01 9.53 17.42
CA LYS A 11 5.52 9.61 18.79
C LYS A 11 4.40 9.84 19.80
N ASP A 12 3.33 10.54 19.41
CA ASP A 12 2.12 10.67 20.25
C ASP A 12 1.43 9.31 20.40
N GLN A 13 1.36 8.82 21.63
CA GLN A 13 0.76 7.51 21.96
C GLN A 13 -0.74 7.59 22.28
N THR A 14 -1.35 8.77 22.19
CA THR A 14 -2.79 8.96 22.35
C THR A 14 -3.52 8.87 21.01
N LEU A 15 -4.73 8.32 21.01
CA LEU A 15 -5.58 8.28 19.81
C LEU A 15 -5.86 9.69 19.28
N ALA A 16 -6.21 10.63 20.17
CA ALA A 16 -6.56 11.99 19.78
C ALA A 16 -5.38 12.74 19.17
N GLY A 17 -4.22 12.72 19.83
CA GLY A 17 -3.03 13.41 19.38
C GLY A 17 -2.45 12.83 18.09
N ARG A 18 -2.33 11.50 17.98
CA ARG A 18 -1.89 10.88 16.72
C ARG A 18 -2.83 11.16 15.56
N MET A 19 -4.15 11.12 15.78
CA MET A 19 -5.10 11.45 14.72
C MET A 19 -5.07 12.93 14.33
N ALA A 20 -4.77 13.83 15.26
CA ALA A 20 -4.55 15.25 14.95
C ALA A 20 -3.31 15.44 14.07
N GLY A 21 -2.19 14.78 14.41
CA GLY A 21 -0.97 14.80 13.59
C GLY A 21 -1.18 14.17 12.22
N VAL A 22 -1.85 13.02 12.13
CA VAL A 22 -2.19 12.38 10.84
C VAL A 22 -2.97 13.33 9.94
N ARG A 23 -4.04 13.96 10.46
CA ARG A 23 -4.88 14.88 9.68
C ARG A 23 -4.19 16.20 9.33
N GLY A 24 -3.36 16.71 10.23
CA GLY A 24 -2.68 17.99 10.06
C GLY A 24 -1.42 17.92 9.20
N VAL A 25 -0.74 16.77 9.17
CA VAL A 25 0.59 16.63 8.58
C VAL A 25 0.61 15.60 7.44
N ILE A 26 0.05 14.41 7.67
CA ILE A 26 0.20 13.26 6.75
C ILE A 26 -0.87 13.29 5.64
N ASP A 27 -2.15 13.48 6.00
CA ASP A 27 -3.27 13.48 5.04
C ASP A 27 -3.06 14.53 3.92
N PRO A 28 -2.65 15.79 4.19
CA PRO A 28 -2.39 16.76 3.12
C PRO A 28 -1.29 16.33 2.15
N LYS A 29 -0.30 15.56 2.62
CA LYS A 29 0.78 15.02 1.78
C LYS A 29 0.29 13.88 0.89
N PHE A 30 -0.62 13.04 1.40
CA PHE A 30 -1.32 12.06 0.57
C PHE A 30 -2.16 12.73 -0.52
N GLU A 31 -2.95 13.73 -0.17
CA GLU A 31 -3.79 14.47 -1.14
C GLU A 31 -2.94 15.13 -2.22
N ALA A 32 -1.81 15.75 -1.84
CA ALA A 32 -0.92 16.43 -2.77
C ALA A 32 -0.27 15.48 -3.79
N ILE A 33 0.05 14.24 -3.41
CA ILE A 33 0.69 13.26 -4.31
C ILE A 33 -0.33 12.43 -5.10
N ALA A 34 -1.58 12.34 -4.64
CA ALA A 34 -2.63 11.49 -5.23
C ALA A 34 -2.80 11.68 -6.75
N PRO A 35 -2.87 12.90 -7.33
CA PRO A 35 -2.98 13.07 -8.77
C PRO A 35 -1.80 12.48 -9.55
N THR A 36 -0.59 12.57 -8.97
CA THR A 36 0.63 12.04 -9.59
C THR A 36 0.61 10.51 -9.61
N ILE A 37 0.21 9.87 -8.50
CA ILE A 37 0.11 8.40 -8.41
C ILE A 37 -0.99 7.87 -9.33
N LYS A 38 -2.15 8.54 -9.40
CA LYS A 38 -3.24 8.16 -10.32
C LYS A 38 -2.80 8.23 -11.78
N ALA A 39 -2.05 9.26 -12.16
CA ALA A 39 -1.49 9.37 -13.50
C ALA A 39 -0.47 8.27 -13.79
N ALA A 40 0.42 7.97 -12.84
CA ALA A 40 1.44 6.92 -12.97
C ALA A 40 0.84 5.50 -13.04
N LEU A 41 -0.35 5.27 -12.48
CA LEU A 41 -1.08 4.00 -12.67
C LEU A 41 -1.53 3.79 -14.12
N GLY A 42 -1.67 4.85 -14.92
CA GLY A 42 -1.93 4.75 -16.36
C GLY A 42 -3.20 3.99 -16.74
N GLN A 43 -4.27 4.11 -15.94
CA GLN A 43 -5.52 3.39 -16.19
C GLN A 43 -6.45 4.19 -17.10
N ASP A 44 -7.10 3.49 -18.04
CA ASP A 44 -8.15 4.08 -18.88
C ASP A 44 -9.41 4.40 -18.07
N GLN A 45 -9.74 3.53 -17.09
CA GLN A 45 -10.86 3.73 -16.20
C GLN A 45 -10.51 4.66 -15.04
N PRO A 46 -11.46 5.50 -14.56
CA PRO A 46 -11.21 6.42 -13.46
C PRO A 46 -10.71 5.71 -12.19
N VAL A 47 -9.58 6.18 -11.67
CA VAL A 47 -9.05 5.76 -10.37
C VAL A 47 -9.51 6.75 -9.30
N SER A 48 -10.21 6.23 -8.29
CA SER A 48 -10.58 6.94 -7.08
C SER A 48 -9.48 6.82 -6.02
N ASP A 49 -9.35 7.82 -5.16
CA ASP A 49 -8.45 7.80 -4.01
C ASP A 49 -9.22 7.90 -2.68
N HIS A 50 -8.74 7.19 -1.67
CA HIS A 50 -9.43 7.03 -0.39
C HIS A 50 -8.45 7.07 0.77
N ILE A 51 -8.53 8.10 1.61
CA ILE A 51 -7.73 8.17 2.85
C ILE A 51 -8.34 7.28 3.94
N ALA A 52 -7.48 6.55 4.66
CA ALA A 52 -7.85 5.71 5.78
C ALA A 52 -8.43 6.55 6.94
N LYS A 53 -9.73 6.42 7.18
CA LYS A 53 -10.44 7.22 8.19
C LYS A 53 -10.28 6.73 9.65
N HIS A 54 -9.69 5.55 9.86
CA HIS A 54 -9.50 4.92 11.19
C HIS A 54 -10.76 4.84 12.09
N LEU A 55 -11.97 4.80 11.50
CA LEU A 55 -13.26 4.89 12.21
C LEU A 55 -13.51 3.78 13.24
N ARG A 56 -12.74 2.69 13.21
CA ARG A 56 -12.86 1.55 14.14
C ARG A 56 -11.89 1.63 15.32
N ARG A 57 -11.09 2.70 15.44
CA ARG A 57 -10.16 2.89 16.56
C ARG A 57 -10.83 3.68 17.68
N PHE A 58 -10.87 3.09 18.87
CA PHE A 58 -11.52 3.67 20.06
C PHE A 58 -10.58 3.88 21.24
N LYS A 59 -9.50 3.08 21.32
CA LYS A 59 -8.54 3.12 22.44
C LYS A 59 -7.11 3.30 21.93
N ASN A 60 -6.69 2.41 21.03
CA ASN A 60 -5.32 2.40 20.53
C ASN A 60 -5.22 3.29 19.27
N PRO A 61 -4.26 4.23 19.21
CA PRO A 61 -3.97 4.96 17.99
C PRO A 61 -3.54 4.01 16.85
N PRO A 62 -3.77 4.38 15.58
CA PRO A 62 -3.33 3.56 14.46
C PRO A 62 -1.79 3.51 14.38
N MET A 63 -1.22 2.36 14.01
CA MET A 63 0.23 2.20 13.83
C MET A 63 0.73 2.81 12.52
N ASN A 64 -0.16 2.95 11.54
CA ASN A 64 0.08 3.55 10.24
C ASN A 64 -1.19 4.23 9.73
N THR A 65 -1.06 5.07 8.73
CA THR A 65 -2.17 5.60 7.93
C THR A 65 -1.84 5.45 6.45
N TRP A 66 -2.82 5.53 5.57
CA TRP A 66 -2.60 5.39 4.13
C TRP A 66 -3.68 6.07 3.30
N ILE A 67 -3.34 6.31 2.03
CA ILE A 67 -4.26 6.59 0.95
C ILE A 67 -4.26 5.39 -0.01
N ALA A 68 -5.45 4.95 -0.42
CA ALA A 68 -5.64 3.84 -1.34
C ALA A 68 -6.19 4.31 -2.68
N PHE A 69 -5.76 3.67 -3.77
CA PHE A 69 -6.13 3.99 -5.16
C PHE A 69 -6.77 2.78 -5.83
N ASN A 70 -8.02 2.91 -6.26
CA ASN A 70 -8.80 1.81 -6.84
C ASN A 70 -9.89 2.30 -7.81
N GLN A 71 -10.53 1.39 -8.56
CA GLN A 71 -11.60 1.74 -9.50
C GLN A 71 -13.00 1.75 -8.87
N ASN A 72 -13.14 1.56 -7.56
CA ASN A 72 -14.43 1.67 -6.86
C ASN A 72 -14.53 3.01 -6.09
N PRO A 73 -15.44 3.92 -6.48
CA PRO A 73 -15.57 5.24 -5.87
C PRO A 73 -16.16 5.23 -4.46
N ARG A 74 -16.67 4.08 -3.97
CA ARG A 74 -17.32 3.97 -2.65
C ARG A 74 -16.39 3.45 -1.56
N GLY A 75 -15.23 2.92 -1.93
CA GLY A 75 -14.23 2.41 -0.99
C GLY A 75 -13.27 1.44 -1.64
N TYR A 76 -12.16 1.15 -0.95
CA TYR A 76 -11.03 0.42 -1.50
C TYR A 76 -10.88 -1.01 -0.99
N LYS A 77 -11.26 -1.30 0.27
CA LYS A 77 -10.94 -2.57 0.95
C LYS A 77 -11.42 -3.84 0.24
N MET A 78 -12.54 -3.75 -0.46
CA MET A 78 -13.21 -4.88 -1.10
C MET A 78 -12.66 -5.19 -2.51
N THR A 79 -11.76 -4.37 -3.02
CA THR A 79 -11.20 -4.45 -4.38
C THR A 79 -9.68 -4.41 -4.32
N PRO A 80 -8.95 -4.95 -5.32
CA PRO A 80 -7.52 -4.72 -5.40
C PRO A 80 -7.22 -3.21 -5.51
N HIS A 81 -6.15 -2.78 -4.86
CA HIS A 81 -5.80 -1.36 -4.80
C HIS A 81 -4.31 -1.17 -4.57
N LEU A 82 -3.80 -0.02 -5.02
CA LEU A 82 -2.49 0.48 -4.59
C LEU A 82 -2.69 1.25 -3.27
N MET A 83 -1.80 1.10 -2.29
CA MET A 83 -1.84 1.82 -1.02
C MET A 83 -0.49 2.45 -0.72
N LEU A 84 -0.47 3.79 -0.65
CA LEU A 84 0.65 4.57 -0.16
C LEU A 84 0.39 4.88 1.30
N GLY A 85 1.23 4.37 2.19
CA GLY A 85 1.05 4.57 3.62
C GLY A 85 2.31 4.93 4.36
N PHE A 86 2.10 5.45 5.56
CA PHE A 86 3.12 6.04 6.41
C PHE A 86 2.89 5.59 7.85
N GLY A 87 3.95 5.20 8.54
CA GLY A 87 3.92 4.69 9.91
C GLY A 87 4.98 5.35 10.80
N ASP A 88 5.25 4.70 11.93
CA ASP A 88 6.22 5.13 12.92
C ASP A 88 7.68 4.96 12.49
N ASP A 89 7.96 4.02 11.58
CA ASP A 89 9.33 3.70 11.16
C ASP A 89 9.51 3.54 9.64
N ARG A 90 8.45 3.74 8.85
CA ARG A 90 8.52 3.56 7.40
C ARG A 90 7.43 4.28 6.60
N LEU A 91 7.78 4.61 5.36
CA LEU A 91 6.84 4.79 4.26
C LEU A 91 6.71 3.47 3.50
N PHE A 92 5.54 3.17 2.94
CA PHE A 92 5.35 2.00 2.09
C PHE A 92 4.41 2.28 0.92
N LEU A 93 4.61 1.54 -0.16
CA LEU A 93 3.72 1.50 -1.31
C LEU A 93 3.44 0.04 -1.66
N TRP A 94 2.22 -0.43 -1.39
CA TRP A 94 1.80 -1.81 -1.67
C TRP A 94 0.73 -1.86 -2.75
N LEU A 95 0.83 -2.83 -3.66
CA LEU A 95 -0.32 -3.33 -4.42
C LEU A 95 -0.93 -4.47 -3.62
N ALA A 96 -2.22 -4.35 -3.28
CA ALA A 96 -2.86 -5.18 -2.28
C ALA A 96 -4.19 -5.79 -2.74
N SER A 97 -4.42 -7.05 -2.34
CA SER A 97 -5.76 -7.60 -2.14
C SER A 97 -5.89 -7.97 -0.66
N LEU A 98 -6.76 -7.24 0.05
CA LEU A 98 -6.94 -7.44 1.48
C LEU A 98 -7.86 -8.63 1.78
N ALA A 99 -7.93 -8.97 3.06
CA ALA A 99 -8.80 -9.99 3.59
C ALA A 99 -10.29 -9.72 3.27
N GLU A 100 -10.67 -8.44 3.17
CA GLU A 100 -12.03 -7.98 2.87
C GLU A 100 -12.42 -8.05 1.38
N ALA A 101 -11.56 -8.52 0.48
CA ALA A 101 -11.88 -8.64 -0.95
C ALA A 101 -13.17 -9.44 -1.19
N THR A 102 -14.10 -8.91 -1.98
CA THR A 102 -15.44 -9.53 -2.17
C THR A 102 -15.37 -10.82 -2.99
N ASP A 103 -14.53 -10.88 -4.03
CA ASP A 103 -14.34 -12.05 -4.89
C ASP A 103 -12.92 -12.60 -4.69
N ARG A 104 -12.70 -13.29 -3.56
CA ARG A 104 -11.37 -13.81 -3.19
C ARG A 104 -10.86 -14.87 -4.18
N ASP A 105 -11.74 -15.73 -4.69
CA ASP A 105 -11.36 -16.77 -5.65
C ASP A 105 -10.87 -16.14 -6.95
N LEU A 106 -11.52 -15.07 -7.42
CA LEU A 106 -11.00 -14.29 -8.55
C LEU A 106 -9.63 -13.70 -8.25
N MET A 107 -9.43 -13.11 -7.07
CA MET A 107 -8.14 -12.53 -6.68
C MET A 107 -7.04 -13.57 -6.60
N ILE A 108 -7.30 -14.74 -5.99
CA ILE A 108 -6.36 -15.87 -5.92
C ILE A 108 -5.94 -16.29 -7.33
N ASN A 109 -6.90 -16.47 -8.24
CA ASN A 109 -6.62 -16.84 -9.62
C ASN A 109 -5.81 -15.77 -10.37
N ARG A 110 -6.11 -14.48 -10.16
CA ARG A 110 -5.33 -13.39 -10.77
C ARG A 110 -3.91 -13.35 -10.24
N TRP A 111 -3.72 -13.40 -8.92
CA TRP A 111 -2.40 -13.45 -8.30
C TRP A 111 -1.60 -14.69 -8.75
N GLN A 112 -2.23 -15.86 -8.82
CA GLN A 112 -1.59 -17.10 -9.29
C GLN A 112 -0.99 -16.94 -10.70
N ARG A 113 -1.71 -16.27 -11.60
CA ARG A 113 -1.22 -15.99 -12.97
C ARG A 113 -0.09 -14.96 -13.00
N LEU A 114 -0.04 -14.05 -12.03
CA LEU A 114 0.97 -12.99 -11.96
C LEU A 114 2.29 -13.45 -11.33
N LEU A 115 2.33 -14.57 -10.59
CA LEU A 115 3.55 -15.02 -9.91
C LEU A 115 4.81 -15.07 -10.81
N PRO A 116 4.76 -15.58 -12.06
CA PRO A 116 5.94 -15.63 -12.93
C PRO A 116 6.49 -14.26 -13.32
N GLU A 117 5.66 -13.22 -13.35
CA GLU A 117 6.08 -11.85 -13.63
C GLU A 117 6.48 -11.11 -12.35
N LEU A 118 5.77 -11.36 -11.24
CA LEU A 118 6.08 -10.76 -9.93
C LEU A 118 7.50 -11.12 -9.48
N VAL A 119 7.95 -12.36 -9.70
CA VAL A 119 9.30 -12.78 -9.30
C VAL A 119 10.42 -12.03 -10.03
N LYS A 120 10.10 -11.35 -11.15
CA LYS A 120 11.05 -10.54 -11.91
C LYS A 120 11.15 -9.10 -11.40
N LEU A 121 10.32 -8.71 -10.45
CA LEU A 121 10.43 -7.39 -9.81
C LEU A 121 11.83 -7.21 -9.21
N PRO A 122 12.37 -5.98 -9.23
CA PRO A 122 13.68 -5.71 -8.64
C PRO A 122 13.76 -6.13 -7.16
N SER A 123 14.95 -6.47 -6.68
CA SER A 123 15.19 -7.01 -5.33
C SER A 123 14.76 -6.09 -4.17
N ARG A 124 14.52 -4.80 -4.44
CA ARG A 124 13.97 -3.82 -3.49
C ARG A 124 12.46 -3.98 -3.24
N PHE A 125 11.78 -4.82 -4.02
CA PHE A 125 10.40 -5.17 -3.77
C PHE A 125 10.30 -6.31 -2.76
N GLU A 126 9.21 -6.26 -2.02
CA GLU A 126 8.89 -7.16 -0.94
C GLU A 126 7.45 -7.64 -1.06
N ILE A 127 7.12 -8.65 -0.26
CA ILE A 127 5.79 -9.17 -0.07
C ILE A 127 5.38 -9.10 1.40
N SER A 128 4.12 -8.80 1.68
CA SER A 128 3.57 -8.78 3.05
C SER A 128 2.19 -9.46 3.13
N PRO A 129 1.96 -10.39 4.08
CA PRO A 129 0.70 -11.11 4.21
C PRO A 129 -0.35 -10.40 5.09
N ASP A 130 -0.03 -9.22 5.64
CA ASP A 130 -0.86 -8.55 6.64
C ASP A 130 -0.56 -7.03 6.71
N HIS A 131 -1.51 -6.20 6.27
CA HIS A 131 -1.39 -4.73 6.28
C HIS A 131 -1.37 -4.12 7.68
N MET A 132 -1.69 -4.92 8.70
CA MET A 132 -1.70 -4.53 10.11
C MET A 132 -0.39 -4.88 10.81
N ALA A 133 0.54 -5.57 10.12
CA ALA A 133 1.83 -5.96 10.66
C ALA A 133 3.00 -5.40 9.84
N LYS A 134 4.13 -5.19 10.49
CA LYS A 134 5.40 -4.79 9.84
C LYS A 134 6.11 -5.95 9.13
N LYS A 135 5.51 -7.15 9.12
CA LYS A 135 6.11 -8.36 8.56
C LYS A 135 6.13 -8.28 7.05
N SER A 136 7.32 -8.41 6.48
CA SER A 136 7.53 -8.52 5.04
C SER A 136 8.65 -9.52 4.74
N GLY A 137 8.83 -9.84 3.47
CA GLY A 137 9.90 -10.70 2.99
C GLY A 137 10.24 -10.43 1.53
N PRO A 138 11.37 -10.96 1.03
CA PRO A 138 11.81 -10.72 -0.33
C PRO A 138 10.85 -11.37 -1.34
N VAL A 139 10.72 -10.74 -2.50
CA VAL A 139 10.01 -11.34 -3.63
C VAL A 139 10.83 -12.51 -4.18
N THR A 140 10.42 -13.72 -3.83
CA THR A 140 10.98 -14.97 -4.37
C THR A 140 9.83 -15.86 -4.83
N MET A 141 10.06 -16.74 -5.79
CA MET A 141 9.01 -17.67 -6.26
C MET A 141 8.44 -18.52 -5.10
N ASN A 142 9.31 -18.96 -4.18
CA ASN A 142 8.86 -19.69 -2.99
C ASN A 142 8.04 -18.81 -2.04
N GLY A 143 8.50 -17.60 -1.74
CA GLY A 143 7.77 -16.66 -0.87
C GLY A 143 6.40 -16.28 -1.44
N LEU A 144 6.33 -16.00 -2.74
CA LEU A 144 5.10 -15.69 -3.47
C LEU A 144 4.09 -16.85 -3.38
N LYS A 145 4.53 -18.08 -3.63
CA LYS A 145 3.68 -19.28 -3.50
C LYS A 145 3.17 -19.46 -2.07
N GLN A 146 4.05 -19.33 -1.08
CA GLN A 146 3.69 -19.45 0.33
C GLN A 146 2.66 -18.39 0.76
N GLN A 147 2.86 -17.15 0.34
CA GLN A 147 1.90 -16.07 0.62
C GLN A 147 0.56 -16.30 -0.08
N LEU A 148 0.56 -16.76 -1.34
CA LEU A 148 -0.67 -17.07 -2.07
C LEU A 148 -1.45 -18.20 -1.40
N THR A 149 -0.77 -19.30 -1.03
CA THR A 149 -1.38 -20.40 -0.27
C THR A 149 -1.94 -19.90 1.06
N ARG A 150 -1.25 -18.98 1.75
CA ARG A 150 -1.78 -18.37 2.96
C ARG A 150 -3.02 -17.50 2.68
N TYR A 151 -3.00 -16.70 1.61
CA TYR A 151 -4.15 -15.89 1.19
C TYR A 151 -5.37 -16.75 0.85
N GLU A 152 -5.16 -17.93 0.27
CA GLU A 152 -6.21 -18.91 -0.02
C GLU A 152 -6.77 -19.56 1.26
N THR A 153 -5.90 -19.94 2.20
CA THR A 153 -6.28 -20.79 3.34
C THR A 153 -6.62 -20.03 4.63
N VAL A 154 -6.13 -18.80 4.80
CA VAL A 154 -6.32 -18.00 6.02
C VAL A 154 -7.19 -16.80 5.71
N LYS A 155 -8.42 -16.80 6.27
CA LYS A 155 -9.43 -15.74 6.02
C LYS A 155 -8.94 -14.32 6.26
N GLN A 156 -8.10 -14.12 7.28
CA GLN A 156 -7.55 -12.81 7.66
C GLN A 156 -6.24 -12.44 6.95
N ALA A 157 -5.73 -13.31 6.06
CA ALA A 157 -4.52 -13.00 5.32
C ALA A 157 -4.84 -12.07 4.14
N ASP A 158 -3.88 -11.19 3.88
CA ASP A 158 -3.79 -10.35 2.69
C ASP A 158 -2.77 -10.94 1.71
N PHE A 159 -2.83 -10.49 0.46
CA PHE A 159 -1.75 -10.64 -0.51
C PHE A 159 -1.30 -9.25 -0.94
N MET A 160 -0.05 -8.91 -0.61
CA MET A 160 0.54 -7.62 -0.97
C MET A 160 1.95 -7.78 -1.51
N VAL A 161 2.26 -6.97 -2.52
CA VAL A 161 3.59 -6.83 -3.13
C VAL A 161 3.89 -5.36 -3.34
N GLY A 162 5.12 -4.92 -3.09
CA GLY A 162 5.43 -3.49 -3.09
C GLY A 162 6.78 -3.18 -2.49
N ARG A 163 6.95 -1.94 -2.01
CA ARG A 163 8.21 -1.46 -1.46
C ARG A 163 7.96 -0.68 -0.18
N GLN A 164 8.99 -0.61 0.66
CA GLN A 164 9.05 0.24 1.83
C GLN A 164 10.37 1.00 1.90
N TRP A 165 10.37 2.08 2.66
CA TRP A 165 11.51 2.94 2.96
C TRP A 165 11.52 3.19 4.46
N LEU A 166 12.62 2.86 5.12
CA LEU A 166 12.75 2.99 6.57
C LEU A 166 13.05 4.44 6.94
N GLN A 167 12.61 4.89 8.12
CA GLN A 167 12.77 6.28 8.55
C GLN A 167 14.22 6.79 8.44
N ASP A 168 15.22 5.95 8.56
CA ASP A 168 16.64 6.35 8.48
C ASP A 168 17.20 6.35 7.05
N ASP A 169 16.37 6.05 6.04
CA ASP A 169 16.77 6.09 4.62
C ASP A 169 16.94 7.54 4.16
N ASP A 170 18.04 7.81 3.44
CA ASP A 170 18.41 9.15 2.99
C ASP A 170 17.38 9.82 2.05
N VAL A 171 16.47 9.03 1.48
CA VAL A 171 15.39 9.52 0.62
C VAL A 171 14.50 10.57 1.30
N PHE A 172 14.39 10.54 2.64
CA PHE A 172 13.60 11.51 3.40
C PHE A 172 14.27 12.88 3.54
N ASN A 173 15.56 12.99 3.21
CA ASN A 173 16.30 14.25 3.09
C ASN A 173 16.16 14.89 1.69
N HIS A 174 15.67 14.12 0.72
CA HIS A 174 15.60 14.49 -0.69
C HIS A 174 14.16 14.39 -1.23
N PRO A 175 13.27 15.33 -0.90
CA PRO A 175 11.83 15.20 -1.17
C PRO A 175 11.49 15.09 -2.67
N ASN A 176 12.23 15.75 -3.57
CA ASN A 176 11.98 15.59 -5.01
C ASN A 176 12.34 14.19 -5.50
N ASP A 177 13.41 13.61 -4.97
CA ASP A 177 13.83 12.25 -5.29
C ASP A 177 12.82 11.24 -4.76
N LEU A 178 12.28 11.47 -3.54
CA LEU A 178 11.20 10.64 -3.00
C LEU A 178 9.97 10.63 -3.90
N LYS A 179 9.56 11.80 -4.42
CA LYS A 179 8.42 11.88 -5.34
C LYS A 179 8.66 11.02 -6.58
N GLN A 180 9.84 11.15 -7.20
CA GLN A 180 10.16 10.40 -8.41
C GLN A 180 10.24 8.89 -8.13
N ILE A 181 10.84 8.50 -7.00
CA ILE A 181 10.91 7.11 -6.56
C ILE A 181 9.51 6.49 -6.39
N LEU A 182 8.54 7.23 -5.85
CA LEU A 182 7.16 6.76 -5.71
C LEU A 182 6.47 6.62 -7.07
N VAL A 183 6.75 7.51 -8.02
CA VAL A 183 6.26 7.41 -9.40
C VAL A 183 6.83 6.19 -10.10
N ASP A 184 8.14 5.99 -10.03
CA ASP A 184 8.81 4.85 -10.66
C ASP A 184 8.35 3.52 -10.08
N THR A 185 8.19 3.47 -8.75
CA THR A 185 7.65 2.28 -8.06
C THR A 185 6.20 2.02 -8.49
N THR A 186 5.41 3.08 -8.72
CA THR A 186 4.04 2.95 -9.23
C THR A 186 4.01 2.43 -10.67
N HIS A 187 4.90 2.92 -11.56
CA HIS A 187 5.02 2.40 -12.93
C HIS A 187 5.39 0.91 -12.95
N GLU A 188 6.27 0.46 -12.06
CA GLU A 188 6.64 -0.96 -11.94
C GLU A 188 5.48 -1.83 -11.44
N LEU A 189 4.58 -1.28 -10.61
CA LEU A 189 3.38 -1.96 -10.11
C LEU A 189 2.17 -1.85 -11.06
N ALA A 190 2.15 -0.87 -11.97
CA ALA A 190 0.99 -0.58 -12.81
C ALA A 190 0.53 -1.76 -13.68
N PRO A 191 1.40 -2.54 -14.35
CA PRO A 191 0.95 -3.71 -15.12
C PRO A 191 0.23 -4.76 -14.27
N PHE A 192 0.69 -4.97 -13.03
CA PHE A 192 0.07 -5.89 -12.08
C PHE A 192 -1.27 -5.35 -11.59
N TYR A 193 -1.35 -4.04 -11.31
CA TYR A 193 -2.61 -3.38 -10.98
C TYR A 193 -3.63 -3.57 -12.10
N SER A 194 -3.27 -3.27 -13.36
CA SER A 194 -4.15 -3.43 -14.53
C SER A 194 -4.68 -4.87 -14.63
N ALA A 195 -3.82 -5.87 -14.47
CA ALA A 195 -4.23 -7.27 -14.51
C ALA A 195 -5.17 -7.68 -13.35
N LEU A 196 -5.05 -7.03 -12.20
CA LEU A 196 -5.92 -7.25 -11.04
C LEU A 196 -7.28 -6.58 -11.18
N VAL A 197 -7.40 -5.48 -11.92
CA VAL A 197 -8.65 -4.72 -12.09
C VAL A 197 -9.35 -4.97 -13.43
N ALA A 198 -8.69 -5.63 -14.39
CA ALA A 198 -9.28 -5.98 -15.68
C ALA A 198 -10.66 -6.65 -15.53
N ASP A 199 -11.53 -6.46 -16.50
CA ASP A 199 -12.82 -7.17 -16.55
C ASP A 199 -12.61 -8.69 -16.66
N LYS A 200 -13.64 -9.47 -16.33
CA LYS A 200 -13.59 -10.95 -16.37
C LYS A 200 -13.42 -11.47 -17.80
#